data_AF-A0A535B1Z8-F1
#
_entry.id   AF-A0A535B1Z8-F1
#
_cell.length_a   1.000
_cell.length_b   1.000
_cell.length_c   1.000
_cell.angle_alpha   90.00
_cell.angle_beta   90.00
_cell.angle_gamma   90.00
#
_symmetry.space_group_name_H-M   'P 1'
#
loop_
_entity.id
_entity.type
_entity.pdbx_description
1 polymer ?
#
loop_
_entity_poly.entity_id
_entity_poly.type
_entity_poly.pdbx_seq_one_letter_code
_entity_poly.pdbx_strand_id
1 'polypeptide(L)'
;MTTTLYLLAAMVVGVCAATQAAMLASIGREKSAYEATWINMAAAITGIAVILVVRGLGGRSPLLAAPFDRFGLFVAVAIAAAVALAVSVRGLEPYYAITGFFALAYLLGIGYAAPKMGIALFLVGVTFGQLGGAVVYDHAGAFGNAVHSAGALRLVGLAVVLAGAVVVRFAD
;
A
#
# COMPACT_ATOMS: atom_id res chain seq x y z
N MET A 1 -15.08 2.40 -20.93
CA MET A 1 -15.09 3.12 -19.63
C MET A 1 -14.56 2.29 -18.47
N THR A 2 -14.84 0.98 -18.41
CA THR A 2 -14.42 0.09 -17.31
C THR A 2 -12.90 -0.04 -17.15
N THR A 3 -12.14 -0.21 -18.24
CA THR A 3 -10.66 -0.35 -18.19
C THR A 3 -9.97 0.92 -17.67
N THR A 4 -10.43 2.10 -18.09
CA THR A 4 -9.90 3.39 -17.62
C THR A 4 -10.10 3.56 -16.11
N LEU A 5 -11.24 3.11 -15.57
CA LEU A 5 -11.49 3.15 -14.13
C LEU A 5 -10.54 2.25 -13.36
N TYR A 6 -10.27 1.03 -13.86
CA TYR A 6 -9.30 0.12 -13.24
C TYR A 6 -7.87 0.65 -13.30
N LEU A 7 -7.51 1.33 -14.40
CA LEU A 7 -6.20 1.98 -14.52
C LEU A 7 -6.04 3.14 -13.54
N LEU A 8 -7.07 3.98 -13.38
CA LEU A 8 -7.08 5.04 -12.36
C LEU A 8 -6.99 4.45 -10.95
N ALA A 9 -7.70 3.36 -10.67
CA ALA A 9 -7.59 2.67 -9.39
C ALA A 9 -6.17 2.13 -9.15
N ALA A 10 -5.51 1.57 -10.16
CA ALA A 10 -4.11 1.14 -10.07
C ALA A 10 -3.16 2.32 -9.79
N MET A 11 -3.38 3.48 -10.42
CA MET A 11 -2.60 4.68 -10.12
C MET A 11 -2.79 5.13 -8.66
N VAL A 12 -4.01 5.10 -8.13
CA VAL A 12 -4.30 5.40 -6.72
C VAL A 12 -3.57 4.41 -5.80
N VAL A 13 -3.59 3.12 -6.13
CA VAL A 13 -2.81 2.09 -5.43
C VAL A 13 -1.32 2.42 -5.42
N GLY A 14 -0.78 2.92 -6.54
CA GLY A 14 0.60 3.42 -6.61
C GLY A 14 0.87 4.58 -5.68
N VAL A 15 -0.04 5.56 -5.59
CA VAL A 15 0.09 6.68 -4.64
C VAL A 15 0.08 6.19 -3.19
N CYS A 16 -0.76 5.20 -2.86
CA CYS A 16 -0.73 4.54 -1.55
C CYS A 16 0.64 3.90 -1.28
N ALA A 17 1.23 3.20 -2.25
CA ALA A 17 2.57 2.61 -2.12
C ALA A 17 3.65 3.68 -1.92
N ALA A 18 3.55 4.83 -2.60
CA ALA A 18 4.46 5.96 -2.37
C ALA A 18 4.31 6.56 -0.97
N THR A 19 3.07 6.68 -0.49
CA THR A 19 2.77 7.15 0.88
C THR A 19 3.40 6.22 1.91
N GLN A 20 3.21 4.90 1.72
CA GLN A 20 3.80 3.87 2.56
C GLN A 20 5.32 3.98 2.61
N ALA A 21 5.97 4.12 1.45
CA ALA A 21 7.41 4.24 1.35
C ALA A 21 7.92 5.51 2.06
N ALA A 22 7.23 6.64 1.88
CA ALA A 22 7.60 7.90 2.53
C ALA A 22 7.49 7.84 4.06
N MET A 23 6.44 7.21 4.59
CA MET A 23 6.27 6.97 6.03
C MET A 23 7.29 5.96 6.58
N LEU A 24 7.60 4.91 5.82
CA LEU A 24 8.59 3.92 6.23
C LEU A 24 9.99 4.56 6.33
N ALA A 25 10.34 5.43 5.37
CA ALA A 25 11.58 6.18 5.38
C ALA A 25 11.69 7.11 6.60
N SER A 26 10.59 7.76 7.02
CA SER A 26 10.61 8.63 8.20
C SER A 26 10.73 7.83 9.51
N ILE A 27 9.95 6.76 9.69
CA ILE A 27 10.09 5.88 10.85
C ILE A 27 11.51 5.29 10.93
N GLY A 28 12.08 4.92 9.78
CA GLY A 28 13.43 4.39 9.70
C GLY A 28 14.53 5.37 10.14
N ARG A 29 14.28 6.69 10.04
CA ARG A 29 15.19 7.72 10.57
C ARG A 29 15.01 7.98 12.06
N GLU A 30 13.79 7.89 12.57
CA GLU A 30 13.51 8.09 14.00
C GLU A 30 13.94 6.89 14.85
N LYS A 31 13.80 5.68 14.31
CA LYS A 31 14.14 4.41 14.97
C LYS A 31 15.23 3.68 14.19
N SER A 32 14.85 2.65 13.46
CA SER A 32 15.72 1.83 12.63
C SER A 32 14.92 1.27 11.45
N ALA A 33 15.60 0.94 10.35
CA ALA A 33 14.95 0.34 9.18
C ALA A 33 14.26 -1.00 9.51
N TYR A 34 14.83 -1.76 10.45
CA TYR A 34 14.24 -3.01 10.92
C TYR A 34 12.92 -2.77 11.68
N GLU A 35 12.92 -1.83 12.64
CA GLU A 35 11.71 -1.49 13.39
C GLU A 35 10.62 -0.89 12.50
N ALA A 36 10.99 -0.03 11.54
CA ALA A 36 10.06 0.52 10.58
C ALA A 36 9.37 -0.59 9.78
N THR A 37 10.13 -1.58 9.32
CA THR A 37 9.62 -2.74 8.58
C THR A 37 8.70 -3.59 9.46
N TRP A 38 9.09 -3.83 10.72
CA TRP A 38 8.26 -4.55 11.68
C TRP A 38 6.92 -3.87 11.94
N ILE A 39 6.92 -2.55 12.18
CA ILE A 39 5.70 -1.75 12.37
C ILE A 39 4.80 -1.84 11.14
N ASN A 40 5.38 -1.72 9.95
CA ASN A 40 4.66 -1.84 8.68
C ASN A 40 4.01 -3.23 8.52
N MET A 41 4.75 -4.30 8.83
CA MET A 41 4.22 -5.66 8.79
C MET A 41 3.09 -5.86 9.81
N ALA A 42 3.28 -5.42 11.05
CA ALA A 42 2.27 -5.53 12.11
C ALA A 42 0.99 -4.77 11.74
N ALA A 43 1.12 -3.57 11.16
CA ALA A 43 -0.01 -2.79 10.66
C ALA A 43 -0.73 -3.51 9.51
N ALA A 44 0.00 -4.07 8.54
CA ALA A 44 -0.62 -4.80 7.43
C ALA A 44 -1.38 -6.05 7.92
N ILE A 45 -0.78 -6.84 8.81
CA ILE A 45 -1.41 -8.03 9.42
C ILE A 45 -2.66 -7.62 10.18
N THR A 46 -2.58 -6.57 11.00
CA THR A 46 -3.72 -6.03 11.75
C THR A 46 -4.86 -5.66 10.81
N GLY A 47 -4.58 -4.92 9.74
CA GLY A 47 -5.61 -4.49 8.80
C GLY A 47 -6.27 -5.65 8.05
N ILE A 48 -5.50 -6.65 7.58
CA ILE A 48 -6.08 -7.87 6.97
C ILE A 48 -6.95 -8.61 7.99
N ALA A 49 -6.44 -8.84 9.19
CA ALA A 49 -7.16 -9.58 10.22
C ALA A 49 -8.48 -8.88 10.60
N VAL A 50 -8.45 -7.54 10.75
CA VAL A 50 -9.65 -6.74 11.00
C VAL A 50 -10.66 -6.86 9.85
N ILE A 51 -10.22 -6.78 8.59
CA ILE A 51 -11.11 -6.98 7.43
C ILE A 51 -11.77 -8.36 7.48
N LEU A 52 -11.02 -9.41 7.80
CA LEU A 52 -11.55 -10.77 7.89
C LEU A 52 -12.52 -10.94 9.06
N VAL A 53 -12.24 -10.32 10.21
CA VAL A 53 -13.17 -10.30 11.36
C VAL A 53 -14.47 -9.59 10.99
N VAL A 54 -14.41 -8.41 10.38
CA VAL A 54 -15.61 -7.66 9.94
C VAL A 54 -16.44 -8.49 8.95
N ARG A 55 -15.79 -9.18 8.01
CA ARG A 55 -16.47 -10.08 7.07
C ARG A 55 -17.11 -11.29 7.76
N GLY A 56 -16.43 -11.86 8.75
CA GLY A 56 -16.94 -12.97 9.56
C GLY A 56 -18.17 -12.59 10.38
N LEU A 57 -18.19 -11.39 10.97
CA LEU A 57 -19.37 -10.85 11.67
C LEU A 57 -20.59 -10.71 10.73
N GLY A 58 -20.37 -10.45 9.45
CA GLY A 58 -21.40 -10.45 8.41
C GLY A 58 -21.82 -11.83 7.90
N GLY A 59 -21.42 -12.92 8.57
CA GLY A 59 -21.74 -14.30 8.18
C GLY A 59 -20.97 -14.81 6.96
N ARG A 60 -19.97 -14.07 6.46
CA ARG A 60 -19.16 -14.43 5.29
C ARG A 60 -17.82 -14.98 5.75
N SER A 61 -17.83 -16.22 6.26
CA SER A 61 -16.59 -16.91 6.64
C SER A 61 -15.69 -17.12 5.42
N PRO A 62 -14.37 -16.93 5.55
CA PRO A 62 -13.42 -17.30 4.51
C PRO A 62 -13.55 -18.80 4.18
N LEU A 63 -13.68 -19.14 2.90
CA LEU A 63 -13.69 -20.52 2.42
C LEU A 63 -12.25 -21.07 2.34
N LEU A 64 -11.56 -21.08 3.49
CA LEU A 64 -10.21 -21.61 3.61
C LEU A 64 -10.24 -23.01 4.22
N ALA A 65 -9.18 -23.79 4.02
CA ALA A 65 -9.04 -25.09 4.65
C ALA A 65 -8.81 -24.95 6.16
N ALA A 66 -9.28 -25.91 6.95
CA ALA A 66 -8.99 -25.95 8.38
C ALA A 66 -7.47 -25.94 8.63
N PRO A 67 -6.97 -25.16 9.63
CA PRO A 67 -7.72 -24.43 10.66
C PRO A 67 -8.09 -22.97 10.32
N PHE A 68 -7.87 -22.52 9.08
CA PHE A 68 -8.07 -21.12 8.66
C PHE A 68 -9.53 -20.78 8.31
N ASP A 69 -10.45 -21.72 8.47
CA ASP A 69 -11.90 -21.55 8.39
C ASP A 69 -12.50 -20.95 9.68
N ARG A 70 -11.78 -21.04 10.80
CA ARG A 70 -12.29 -20.67 12.13
C ARG A 70 -12.27 -19.16 12.34
N PHE A 71 -13.45 -18.56 12.49
CA PHE A 71 -13.61 -17.14 12.83
C PHE A 71 -12.77 -16.70 14.04
N GLY A 72 -12.74 -17.53 15.10
CA GLY A 72 -11.98 -17.23 16.31
C GLY A 72 -10.47 -17.08 16.08
N LEU A 73 -9.90 -17.74 15.07
CA LEU A 73 -8.49 -17.58 14.71
C LEU A 73 -8.22 -16.16 14.21
N PHE A 74 -9.07 -15.62 13.34
CA PHE A 74 -8.91 -14.25 12.83
C PHE A 74 -9.07 -13.20 13.92
N VAL A 75 -9.98 -13.42 14.88
CA VAL A 75 -10.11 -12.54 16.06
C VAL A 75 -8.84 -12.59 16.90
N ALA A 76 -8.31 -13.79 17.19
CA ALA A 76 -7.08 -13.93 17.96
C ALA A 76 -5.88 -13.26 17.27
N VAL A 77 -5.72 -13.45 15.96
CA VAL A 77 -4.68 -12.80 15.16
C VAL A 77 -4.87 -11.28 15.14
N ALA A 78 -6.10 -10.79 14.97
CA ALA A 78 -6.39 -9.35 14.98
C ALA A 78 -6.01 -8.70 16.31
N ILE A 79 -6.37 -9.33 17.44
CA ILE A 79 -6.02 -8.84 18.78
C ILE A 79 -4.50 -8.87 18.97
N ALA A 80 -3.84 -9.99 18.68
CA ALA A 80 -2.40 -10.13 18.85
C ALA A 80 -1.62 -9.12 17.99
N ALA A 81 -1.99 -8.95 16.73
CA ALA A 81 -1.37 -8.00 15.82
C ALA A 81 -1.65 -6.54 16.23
N ALA A 82 -2.87 -6.22 16.67
CA ALA A 82 -3.21 -4.89 17.16
C ALA A 82 -2.43 -4.52 18.43
N VAL A 83 -2.25 -5.47 19.36
CA VAL A 83 -1.43 -5.27 20.56
C VAL A 83 0.03 -5.08 20.17
N ALA A 84 0.57 -5.92 19.28
CA ALA A 84 1.94 -5.80 18.79
C ALA A 84 2.17 -4.43 18.14
N LEU A 85 1.26 -4.01 17.25
CA LEU A 85 1.29 -2.70 16.61
C LEU A 85 1.24 -1.56 17.64
N ALA A 86 0.29 -1.60 18.58
CA ALA A 86 0.11 -0.58 19.60
C ALA A 86 1.34 -0.44 20.52
N VAL A 87 2.06 -1.53 20.77
CA VAL A 87 3.32 -1.50 21.52
C VAL A 87 4.47 -0.97 20.64
N SER A 88 4.56 -1.40 19.39
CA SER A 88 5.65 -1.01 18.48
C SER A 88 5.62 0.46 18.06
N VAL A 89 4.44 1.06 17.95
CA VAL A 89 4.28 2.50 17.62
C VAL A 89 4.49 3.43 18.81
N ARG A 90 4.75 2.91 20.02
CA ARG A 90 5.06 3.76 21.18
C ARG A 90 6.29 4.60 20.89
N GLY A 91 6.19 5.90 21.19
CA GLY A 91 7.23 6.89 20.93
C GLY A 91 7.25 7.46 19.51
N LEU A 92 6.33 7.03 18.63
CA LEU A 92 6.13 7.61 17.31
C LEU A 92 4.83 8.41 17.26
N GLU A 93 4.67 9.26 16.24
CA GLU A 93 3.40 9.92 15.99
C GLU A 93 2.30 8.90 15.63
N PRO A 94 1.06 9.04 16.16
CA PRO A 94 0.03 8.00 16.06
C PRO A 94 -0.37 7.62 14.62
N TYR A 95 -0.22 8.54 13.67
CA TYR A 95 -0.55 8.27 12.28
C TYR A 95 0.41 7.22 11.65
N TYR A 96 1.59 6.98 12.21
CA TYR A 96 2.46 5.87 11.81
C TYR A 96 1.90 4.48 12.14
N ALA A 97 0.75 4.38 12.80
CA ALA A 97 0.07 3.09 12.93
C ALA A 97 -0.55 2.59 11.61
N ILE A 98 -0.84 3.49 10.66
CA ILE A 98 -1.57 3.14 9.43
C ILE A 98 -0.65 2.81 8.24
N THR A 99 0.68 2.87 8.39
CA THR A 99 1.63 2.66 7.27
C THR A 99 1.36 1.34 6.55
N GLY A 100 1.18 0.25 7.30
CA GLY A 100 0.90 -1.06 6.71
C GLY A 100 -0.47 -1.19 6.06
N PHE A 101 -1.41 -0.27 6.32
CA PHE A 101 -2.72 -0.30 5.67
C PHE A 101 -2.62 0.10 4.21
N PHE A 102 -1.64 0.92 3.83
CA PHE A 102 -1.37 1.24 2.44
C PHE A 102 -0.90 0.01 1.63
N ALA A 103 -0.24 -0.96 2.27
CA ALA A 103 0.10 -2.24 1.63
C ALA A 103 -1.17 -3.02 1.20
N LEU A 104 -2.27 -2.83 1.93
CA LEU A 104 -3.54 -3.48 1.63
C LEU A 104 -4.17 -2.95 0.35
N ALA A 105 -3.99 -1.66 0.05
CA ALA A 105 -4.44 -1.09 -1.21
C ALA A 105 -3.80 -1.84 -2.39
N TYR A 106 -2.50 -2.16 -2.30
CA TYR A 106 -1.82 -2.96 -3.32
C TYR A 106 -2.35 -4.39 -3.39
N LEU A 107 -2.42 -5.11 -2.25
CA LEU A 107 -2.91 -6.49 -2.20
C LEU A 107 -4.34 -6.64 -2.72
N LEU A 108 -5.25 -5.75 -2.32
CA LEU A 108 -6.63 -5.75 -2.78
C LEU A 108 -6.72 -5.29 -4.24
N GLY A 109 -5.95 -4.27 -4.61
CA GLY A 109 -5.88 -3.73 -5.96
C GLY A 109 -5.45 -4.78 -6.98
N ILE A 110 -4.35 -5.49 -6.71
CA ILE A 110 -3.85 -6.53 -7.63
C ILE A 110 -4.82 -7.71 -7.70
N GLY A 111 -5.40 -8.16 -6.58
CA GLY A 111 -6.34 -9.27 -6.56
C GLY A 111 -7.65 -9.00 -7.32
N TYR A 112 -8.05 -7.73 -7.44
CA TYR A 112 -9.31 -7.36 -8.09
C TYR A 112 -9.14 -6.77 -9.50
N ALA A 113 -8.16 -5.89 -9.69
CA ALA A 113 -8.01 -5.14 -10.93
C ALA A 113 -7.13 -5.88 -11.95
N ALA A 114 -6.05 -6.56 -11.52
CA ALA A 114 -5.13 -7.23 -12.44
C ALA A 114 -5.81 -8.34 -13.29
N PRO A 115 -6.69 -9.20 -12.75
CA PRO A 115 -7.40 -10.20 -13.56
C PRO A 115 -8.33 -9.61 -14.63
N LYS A 116 -8.71 -8.33 -14.52
CA LYS A 116 -9.70 -7.70 -15.39
C LYS A 116 -9.09 -6.85 -16.50
N MET A 117 -7.88 -6.35 -16.31
CA MET A 117 -7.20 -5.48 -17.27
C MET A 117 -5.81 -5.98 -17.69
N GLY A 118 -5.37 -7.13 -17.17
CA GLY A 118 -4.02 -7.65 -17.39
C GLY A 118 -3.03 -7.19 -16.33
N ILE A 119 -2.05 -8.06 -16.03
CA ILE A 119 -1.01 -7.79 -15.02
C ILE A 119 -0.08 -6.67 -15.49
N ALA A 120 0.28 -6.64 -16.77
CA ALA A 120 1.16 -5.61 -17.34
C ALA A 120 0.58 -4.20 -17.16
N LEU A 121 -0.66 -4.00 -17.60
CA LEU A 121 -1.34 -2.71 -17.47
C LEU A 121 -1.56 -2.29 -16.01
N PHE A 122 -1.83 -3.25 -15.12
CA PHE A 122 -1.91 -2.99 -13.67
C PHE A 122 -0.59 -2.47 -13.11
N LEU A 123 0.50 -3.21 -13.34
CA LEU A 123 1.81 -2.87 -12.79
C LEU A 123 2.28 -1.51 -13.30
N VAL A 124 2.11 -1.22 -14.59
CA VAL A 124 2.51 0.07 -15.14
C VAL A 124 1.68 1.22 -14.56
N GLY A 125 0.36 1.03 -14.39
CA GLY A 125 -0.48 2.02 -13.72
C GLY A 125 -0.05 2.30 -12.28
N VAL A 126 0.25 1.24 -11.51
CA VAL A 126 0.79 1.35 -10.16
C VAL A 126 2.14 2.06 -10.14
N THR A 127 3.07 1.66 -11.01
CA THR A 127 4.40 2.28 -11.09
C THR A 127 4.31 3.77 -11.41
N PHE A 128 3.44 4.16 -12.34
CA PHE A 128 3.22 5.57 -12.64
C PHE A 128 2.70 6.34 -11.42
N GLY A 129 1.67 5.81 -10.75
CA GLY A 129 1.12 6.43 -9.53
C GLY A 129 2.15 6.52 -8.40
N GLN A 130 2.97 5.47 -8.24
CA GLN A 130 4.00 5.40 -7.21
C GLN A 130 5.13 6.40 -7.46
N LEU A 131 5.61 6.50 -8.70
CA LEU A 131 6.64 7.47 -9.05
C LEU A 131 6.12 8.91 -8.98
N GLY A 132 4.90 9.16 -9.45
CA GLY A 132 4.26 10.46 -9.34
C GLY A 132 4.10 10.90 -7.88
N GLY A 133 3.58 10.00 -7.03
CA GLY A 133 3.45 10.23 -5.59
C GLY A 133 4.81 10.49 -4.93
N ALA A 134 5.83 9.68 -5.24
CA ALA A 134 7.16 9.84 -4.69
C ALA A 134 7.78 11.20 -5.03
N VAL A 135 7.65 11.68 -6.27
CA VAL A 135 8.12 13.02 -6.67
C VAL A 135 7.43 14.12 -5.86
N VAL A 136 6.12 14.00 -5.64
CA VAL A 136 5.35 14.97 -4.84
C VAL A 136 5.83 14.96 -3.39
N TYR A 137 5.94 13.78 -2.77
CA TYR A 137 6.37 13.65 -1.38
C TYR A 137 7.81 14.13 -1.16
N ASP A 138 8.71 13.82 -2.08
CA ASP A 138 10.10 14.27 -2.06
C ASP A 138 10.20 15.80 -2.19
N HIS A 139 9.41 16.40 -3.08
CA HIS A 139 9.42 17.85 -3.27
C HIS A 139 8.83 18.58 -2.06
N ALA A 140 7.82 18.00 -1.41
CA ALA A 140 7.20 18.56 -0.23
C ALA A 140 7.98 18.30 1.07
N GLY A 141 8.98 17.40 1.07
CA GLY A 141 9.63 16.95 2.31
C GLY A 141 8.67 16.26 3.27
N ALA A 142 7.68 15.53 2.72
CA ALA A 142 6.59 14.95 3.52
C ALA A 142 7.11 14.02 4.62
N PHE A 143 6.41 13.98 5.76
CA PHE A 143 6.82 13.19 6.95
C PHE A 143 8.22 13.56 7.48
N GLY A 144 8.63 14.83 7.32
CA GLY A 144 9.95 15.31 7.71
C GLY A 144 11.10 14.69 6.91
N ASN A 145 10.81 14.18 5.70
CA ASN A 145 11.82 13.65 4.78
C ASN A 145 12.67 14.79 4.20
N ALA A 146 13.91 14.47 3.80
CA ALA A 146 14.77 15.43 3.11
C ALA A 146 14.12 15.89 1.80
N VAL A 147 14.05 17.21 1.59
CA VAL A 147 13.46 17.81 0.39
C VAL A 147 14.36 17.53 -0.80
N HIS A 148 13.84 16.80 -1.78
CA HIS A 148 14.49 16.60 -3.07
C HIS A 148 13.63 17.26 -4.15
N SER A 149 14.07 18.42 -4.64
CA SER A 149 13.32 19.22 -5.63
C SER A 149 12.97 18.40 -6.88
N ALA A 150 11.76 18.63 -7.39
CA ALA A 150 11.29 18.07 -8.65
C ALA A 150 12.02 18.74 -9.83
N GLY A 151 13.26 18.34 -10.09
CA GLY A 151 14.03 18.84 -11.23
C GLY A 151 13.40 18.43 -12.57
N ALA A 152 13.69 19.21 -13.61
CA ALA A 152 13.17 18.97 -14.97
C ALA A 152 13.40 17.53 -15.46
N LEU A 153 14.56 16.94 -15.13
CA LEU A 153 14.87 15.55 -15.51
C LEU A 153 13.96 14.51 -14.81
N ARG A 154 13.53 14.74 -13.56
CA ARG A 154 12.58 13.86 -12.87
C ARG A 154 11.19 13.92 -13.52
N LEU A 155 10.78 15.12 -13.93
CA LEU A 155 9.52 15.32 -14.65
C LEU A 155 9.55 14.66 -16.03
N VAL A 156 10.67 14.78 -16.76
CA VAL A 156 10.88 14.06 -18.02
C VAL A 156 10.83 12.55 -17.80
N GLY A 157 11.51 12.03 -16.77
CA GLY A 157 11.44 10.61 -16.42
C GLY A 157 10.01 10.13 -16.14
N LEU A 158 9.23 10.93 -15.41
CA LEU A 158 7.81 10.63 -15.15
C LEU A 158 6.97 10.64 -16.44
N ALA A 159 7.24 11.57 -17.36
CA ALA A 159 6.59 11.62 -18.67
C ALA A 159 6.93 10.40 -19.54
N VAL A 160 8.17 9.89 -19.48
CA VAL A 160 8.59 8.67 -20.17
C VAL A 160 7.84 7.44 -19.62
N VAL A 161 7.69 7.34 -18.30
CA VAL A 161 6.90 6.26 -17.68
C VAL A 161 5.44 6.33 -18.11
N LEU A 162 4.86 7.54 -18.17
CA LEU A 162 3.49 7.73 -18.67
C LEU A 162 3.36 7.32 -20.14
N ALA A 163 4.32 7.69 -20.99
CA ALA A 163 4.33 7.27 -22.39
C ALA A 163 4.39 5.73 -22.50
N GLY A 164 5.22 5.07 -21.69
CA GLY A 164 5.25 3.61 -21.59
C GLY A 164 3.89 3.01 -21.19
N ALA A 165 3.21 3.60 -20.20
CA ALA A 165 1.86 3.20 -19.79
C ALA A 165 0.84 3.30 -20.92
N VAL A 166 0.92 4.36 -21.70
CA VAL A 166 0.04 4.58 -22.84
C VAL A 166 0.31 3.54 -23.94
N VAL A 167 1.58 3.25 -24.22
CA VAL A 167 1.95 2.22 -25.21
C VAL A 167 1.44 0.84 -24.81
N VAL A 168 1.65 0.42 -23.56
CA VAL A 168 1.14 -0.88 -23.05
C VAL A 168 -0.37 -0.96 -23.18
N ARG A 169 -1.09 0.11 -22.82
CA ARG A 169 -2.55 0.17 -22.92
C ARG A 169 -3.06 -0.01 -24.36
N PHE A 170 -2.32 0.44 -25.37
CA PHE A 170 -2.72 0.31 -26.77
C PHE A 170 -2.24 -0.99 -27.42
N ALA A 171 -1.32 -1.70 -26.77
CA ALA A 171 -0.84 -3.01 -27.22
C ALA A 171 -1.75 -4.16 -26.76
N ASP A 172 -2.46 -3.97 -25.65
CA ASP A 172 -3.51 -4.87 -25.12
C ASP A 172 -4.91 -4.56 -25.72
#